data_AF-K2DLR7-F1
#
_entry.id   AF-K2DLR7-F1
#
_cell.length_a   1.000
_cell.length_b   1.000
_cell.length_c   1.000
_cell.angle_alpha   90.00
_cell.angle_beta   90.00
_cell.angle_gamma   90.00
#
_symmetry.space_group_name_H-M   'P 1'
#
loop_
_entity.id
_entity.type
_entity.pdbx_description
1 polymer ?
#
loop_
_entity_poly.entity_id
_entity_poly.type
_entity_poly.pdbx_seq_one_letter_code
_entity_poly.pdbx_strand_id
1 'polypeptide(L)'
;MGSYIELNDTLQITTEQGFPANILDLKKHQEKPIQLSEVQNKIFEFKEKPNARIFHHAPTRCFLVHNIDGKWLYWGKIFIIEQTITGDKQENYKTSGKYKIIEIYDPEYQKQITLHETSEGLSYFQ
;
A
#
# COMPACT_ATOMS: atom_id res chain seq x y z
N MET A 1 -7.79 5.97 -30.99
CA MET A 1 -6.70 6.40 -30.08
C MET A 1 -7.01 5.86 -28.70
N GLY A 2 -6.04 5.28 -28.00
CA GLY A 2 -6.22 4.66 -26.67
C GLY A 2 -5.16 5.14 -25.69
N SER A 3 -5.38 4.84 -24.41
CA SER A 3 -4.45 5.16 -23.32
C SER A 3 -4.16 3.93 -22.46
N TYR A 4 -2.98 3.94 -21.84
CA TYR A 4 -2.61 2.92 -20.85
C TYR A 4 -3.15 3.33 -19.48
N ILE A 5 -3.82 2.39 -18.82
CA ILE A 5 -4.19 2.46 -17.42
C ILE A 5 -3.74 1.15 -16.77
N GLU A 6 -3.02 1.26 -15.67
CA GLU A 6 -2.60 0.12 -14.87
C GLU A 6 -3.68 -0.21 -13.83
N LEU A 7 -4.09 -1.47 -13.75
CA LEU A 7 -5.01 -1.96 -12.72
C LEU A 7 -4.18 -2.62 -11.62
N ASN A 8 -4.36 -2.16 -10.38
CA ASN A 8 -3.62 -2.69 -9.24
C ASN A 8 -4.58 -3.15 -8.13
N ASP A 9 -4.28 -4.30 -7.54
CA ASP A 9 -4.86 -4.76 -6.28
C ASP A 9 -3.94 -4.53 -5.09
N THR A 10 -2.75 -3.96 -5.32
CA THR A 10 -1.71 -3.75 -4.30
C THR A 10 -1.28 -2.30 -4.29
N LEU A 11 -1.55 -1.60 -3.18
CA LEU A 11 -1.01 -0.28 -2.91
C LEU A 11 0.37 -0.42 -2.23
N GLN A 12 1.39 -0.57 -3.06
CA GLN A 12 2.79 -0.48 -2.63
C GLN A 12 3.23 0.98 -2.57
N ILE A 13 3.63 1.53 -1.42
CA ILE A 13 4.01 2.94 -1.27
C ILE A 13 5.24 3.10 -0.36
N THR A 14 6.04 4.13 -0.60
CA THR A 14 7.12 4.56 0.31
C THR A 14 6.59 5.52 1.38
N THR A 15 7.44 5.86 2.36
CA THR A 15 7.08 6.86 3.38
C THR A 15 6.80 8.23 2.77
N GLU A 16 7.58 8.65 1.76
CA GLU A 16 7.40 9.92 1.03
C GLU A 16 6.08 9.96 0.25
N GLN A 17 5.62 8.80 -0.21
CA GLN A 17 4.36 8.63 -0.92
C GLN A 17 3.14 8.49 0.01
N GLY A 18 3.33 8.57 1.33
CA GLY A 18 2.24 8.58 2.31
C GLY A 18 2.05 7.28 3.10
N PHE A 19 3.06 6.41 3.16
CA PHE A 19 3.02 5.27 4.09
C PHE A 19 3.12 5.77 5.54
N PRO A 20 2.21 5.37 6.46
CA PRO A 20 2.16 5.88 7.83
C PRO A 20 3.17 5.18 8.75
N ALA A 21 4.47 5.31 8.44
CA ALA A 21 5.57 4.68 9.18
C ALA A 21 5.64 5.08 10.67
N ASN A 22 5.07 6.23 11.03
CA ASN A 22 4.95 6.67 12.43
C ASN A 22 4.02 5.76 13.27
N ILE A 23 3.03 5.14 12.63
CA ILE A 23 2.07 4.21 13.25
C ILE A 23 2.49 2.77 12.96
N LEU A 24 2.69 2.45 11.69
CA LEU A 24 3.08 1.13 11.21
C LEU A 24 4.61 0.98 11.21
N ASP A 25 5.16 0.87 12.41
CA ASP A 25 6.59 0.64 12.64
C ASP A 25 6.87 -0.85 12.89
N LEU A 26 7.80 -1.43 12.12
CA LEU A 26 8.10 -2.86 12.18
C LEU A 26 8.63 -3.31 13.54
N LYS A 27 9.50 -2.52 14.19
CA LYS A 27 10.09 -2.89 15.48
C LYS A 27 9.01 -2.90 16.56
N LYS A 28 8.18 -1.86 16.60
CA LYS A 28 7.03 -1.80 17.52
C LYS A 28 6.07 -2.95 17.27
N HIS A 29 5.78 -3.25 16.01
CA HIS A 29 4.86 -4.32 15.64
C HIS A 29 5.37 -5.71 16.08
N GLN A 30 6.68 -5.96 16.01
CA GLN A 30 7.29 -7.21 16.47
C GLN A 30 7.27 -7.36 18.00
N GLU A 31 7.49 -6.28 18.76
CA GLU A 31 7.45 -6.31 20.22
C GLU A 31 6.00 -6.37 20.75
N LYS A 32 5.11 -5.58 20.15
CA LYS A 32 3.70 -5.47 20.50
C LYS A 32 2.87 -5.32 19.22
N PRO A 33 2.20 -6.39 18.75
CA PRO A 33 1.41 -6.35 17.53
C PRO A 33 0.40 -5.21 17.52
N ILE A 34 0.49 -4.39 16.48
CA ILE A 34 -0.41 -3.25 16.24
C ILE A 34 -1.81 -3.79 15.98
N GLN A 35 -2.79 -3.26 16.70
CA GLN A 35 -4.17 -3.71 16.56
C GLN A 35 -4.92 -2.85 15.54
N LEU A 36 -5.87 -3.47 14.83
CA LEU A 36 -6.73 -2.78 13.86
C LEU A 36 -7.45 -1.57 14.50
N SER A 37 -7.81 -1.65 15.78
CA SER A 37 -8.46 -0.57 16.53
C SER A 37 -7.66 0.74 16.56
N GLU A 38 -6.34 0.69 16.38
CA GLU A 38 -5.45 1.86 16.37
C GLU A 38 -5.51 2.67 15.05
N VAL A 39 -6.03 2.04 13.98
CA VAL A 39 -6.05 2.58 12.61
C VAL A 39 -7.42 2.58 11.94
N GLN A 40 -8.39 1.79 12.40
CA GLN A 40 -9.69 1.55 11.73
C GLN A 40 -10.51 2.81 11.40
N ASN A 41 -10.40 3.87 12.22
CA ASN A 41 -11.15 5.11 12.04
C ASN A 41 -10.35 6.23 11.36
N LYS A 42 -9.15 5.93 10.88
CA LYS A 42 -8.27 6.89 10.22
C LYS A 42 -8.37 6.75 8.71
N ILE A 43 -8.30 7.89 8.02
CA ILE A 43 -8.14 7.95 6.58
C ILE A 43 -6.69 8.35 6.32
N PHE A 44 -6.03 7.57 5.48
CA PHE A 44 -4.68 7.81 5.04
C PHE A 44 -4.68 8.29 3.59
N GLU A 45 -3.64 9.00 3.21
CA GLU A 45 -3.48 9.51 1.85
C GLU A 45 -2.23 8.91 1.23
N PHE A 46 -2.30 8.56 -0.04
CA PHE A 46 -1.14 8.25 -0.86
C PHE A 46 -1.04 9.27 -2.00
N LYS A 47 0.17 9.54 -2.45
CA LYS A 47 0.40 10.56 -3.46
C LYS A 47 1.46 10.17 -4.48
N GLU A 48 1.34 10.79 -5.66
CA GLU A 48 2.38 10.81 -6.69
C GLU A 48 2.82 9.40 -7.14
N LYS A 49 1.90 8.43 -7.21
CA LYS A 49 2.19 7.16 -7.88
C LYS A 49 2.41 7.44 -9.37
N PRO A 50 3.47 6.90 -9.99
CA PRO A 50 3.70 7.11 -11.41
C PRO A 50 2.62 6.42 -12.23
N ASN A 51 2.30 7.02 -13.38
CA ASN A 51 1.31 6.59 -14.35
C ASN A 51 -0.15 6.73 -13.90
N ALA A 52 -1.06 6.56 -14.86
CA ALA A 52 -2.48 6.39 -14.60
C ALA A 52 -2.72 4.99 -14.02
N ARG A 53 -3.18 4.93 -12.78
CA ARG A 53 -3.50 3.70 -12.07
C ARG A 53 -4.93 3.74 -11.58
N ILE A 54 -5.59 2.59 -11.62
CA ILE A 54 -6.87 2.37 -10.95
C ILE A 54 -6.64 1.23 -9.97
N PHE A 55 -6.75 1.57 -8.69
CA PHE A 55 -6.89 0.59 -7.64
C PHE A 55 -8.34 0.17 -7.50
N HIS A 56 -8.57 -1.07 -7.09
CA HIS A 56 -9.94 -1.53 -6.83
C HIS A 56 -10.58 -0.73 -5.69
N HIS A 57 -11.72 -0.10 -5.99
CA HIS A 57 -12.53 0.61 -4.99
C HIS A 57 -13.24 -0.36 -4.05
N ALA A 58 -13.59 0.15 -2.85
CA ALA A 58 -14.49 -0.55 -1.93
C ALA A 58 -15.78 -1.01 -2.65
N PRO A 59 -16.29 -2.21 -2.36
CA PRO A 59 -15.91 -3.12 -1.26
C PRO A 59 -14.75 -4.07 -1.60
N THR A 60 -14.08 -3.91 -2.73
CA THR A 60 -12.94 -4.77 -3.08
C THR A 60 -11.71 -4.30 -2.33
N ARG A 61 -11.12 -5.20 -1.54
CA ARG A 61 -9.84 -5.01 -0.85
C ARG A 61 -8.66 -4.83 -1.83
N CYS A 62 -7.73 -3.96 -1.45
CA CYS A 62 -6.36 -3.96 -1.96
C CYS A 62 -5.38 -4.33 -0.83
N PHE A 63 -4.17 -4.78 -1.16
CA PHE A 63 -3.09 -4.97 -0.19
C PHE A 63 -2.37 -3.67 0.11
N LEU A 64 -1.97 -3.48 1.37
CA LEU A 64 -1.06 -2.41 1.77
C LEU A 64 0.36 -2.95 1.86
N VAL A 65 1.27 -2.40 1.07
CA VAL A 65 2.68 -2.80 1.05
C VAL A 65 3.55 -1.57 1.28
N HIS A 66 4.46 -1.66 2.24
CA HIS A 66 5.51 -0.67 2.44
C HIS A 66 6.69 -1.02 1.55
N ASN A 67 7.13 -0.07 0.74
CA ASN A 67 8.39 -0.18 0.01
C ASN A 67 9.50 0.54 0.76
N ILE A 68 10.49 -0.24 1.17
CA ILE A 68 11.68 0.20 1.88
C ILE A 68 12.86 -0.15 0.97
N ASP A 69 13.43 0.88 0.32
CA ASP A 69 14.60 0.74 -0.55
C ASP A 69 14.45 -0.32 -1.67
N GLY A 70 13.26 -0.40 -2.27
CA GLY A 70 12.93 -1.37 -3.32
C GLY A 70 12.45 -2.72 -2.80
N LYS A 71 12.53 -2.96 -1.48
CA LYS A 71 12.02 -4.17 -0.83
C LYS A 71 10.60 -3.97 -0.32
N TRP A 72 9.79 -5.01 -0.44
CA TRP A 72 8.36 -4.99 -0.17
C TRP A 72 8.09 -5.67 1.16
N LEU A 73 7.30 -5.00 1.99
CA LEU A 73 6.81 -5.50 3.27
C LEU A 73 5.29 -5.36 3.31
N TYR A 74 4.58 -6.49 3.34
CA TYR A 74 3.11 -6.48 3.42
C TYR A 74 2.68 -6.07 4.83
N TRP A 75 1.58 -5.33 4.95
CA TRP A 75 1.07 -4.88 6.25
C TRP A 75 -0.37 -5.32 6.52
N GLY A 76 -1.16 -5.52 5.47
CA GLY A 76 -2.55 -5.83 5.64
C GLY A 76 -3.39 -5.53 4.42
N LYS A 77 -4.68 -5.31 4.65
CA LYS A 77 -5.68 -5.02 3.62
C LYS A 77 -6.26 -3.63 3.83
N ILE A 78 -6.58 -2.97 2.73
CA ILE A 78 -7.13 -1.63 2.69
C ILE A 78 -8.34 -1.56 1.77
N PHE A 79 -9.15 -0.54 1.99
CA PHE A 79 -10.09 -0.03 1.00
C PHE A 79 -9.60 1.29 0.44
N ILE A 80 -9.61 1.40 -0.89
CA ILE A 80 -9.42 2.66 -1.59
C ILE A 80 -10.77 3.40 -1.58
N ILE A 81 -10.77 4.59 -0.99
CA ILE A 81 -11.96 5.43 -0.82
C ILE A 81 -12.04 6.45 -1.94
N GLU A 82 -10.91 6.99 -2.36
CA GLU A 82 -10.79 8.02 -3.38
C GLU A 82 -9.49 7.80 -4.15
N GLN A 83 -9.50 8.05 -5.45
CA GLN A 83 -8.28 8.14 -6.25
C GLN A 83 -8.51 9.13 -7.40
N THR A 84 -7.45 9.85 -7.73
CA THR A 84 -7.45 10.88 -8.76
C THR A 84 -6.20 10.68 -9.62
N ILE A 85 -6.40 10.63 -10.93
CA ILE A 85 -5.32 10.64 -11.92
C ILE A 85 -5.17 12.08 -12.41
N THR A 86 -3.97 12.63 -12.33
CA THR A 86 -3.65 13.98 -12.80
C THR A 86 -2.54 13.94 -13.84
N GLY A 87 -2.57 14.88 -14.80
CA GLY A 87 -1.55 15.07 -15.83
C GLY A 87 -2.18 15.39 -17.19
N ASP A 88 -1.38 15.93 -18.12
CA ASP A 88 -1.82 16.34 -19.46
C ASP A 88 -1.36 15.36 -20.56
N LYS A 89 -0.35 14.52 -20.27
CA LYS A 89 0.19 13.50 -21.18
C LYS A 89 0.45 12.20 -20.42
N GLN A 90 0.40 11.07 -21.12
CA GLN A 90 0.59 9.76 -20.46
C GLN A 90 1.92 9.64 -19.70
N GLU A 91 2.98 10.26 -20.21
CA GLU A 91 4.31 10.26 -19.59
C GLU A 91 4.36 10.98 -18.23
N ASN A 92 3.39 11.86 -17.94
CA ASN A 92 3.36 12.62 -16.70
C ASN A 92 2.12 12.36 -15.84
N TYR A 93 1.34 11.33 -16.18
CA TYR A 93 0.25 10.90 -15.35
C TYR A 93 0.74 10.48 -13.97
N LYS A 94 0.00 10.91 -12.95
CA LYS A 94 0.22 10.53 -11.56
C LYS A 94 -1.09 10.16 -10.91
N THR A 95 -1.05 9.19 -10.01
CA THR A 95 -2.22 8.74 -9.25
C THR A 95 -2.00 9.03 -7.77
N SER A 96 -2.97 9.70 -7.16
CA SER A 96 -3.01 10.01 -5.73
C SER A 96 -4.39 9.62 -5.19
N GLY A 97 -4.54 9.46 -3.88
CA GLY A 97 -5.82 9.03 -3.34
C GLY A 97 -5.83 8.83 -1.84
N LYS A 98 -6.93 8.27 -1.36
CA LYS A 98 -7.19 8.03 0.07
C LYS A 98 -7.60 6.60 0.31
N TYR A 99 -7.16 6.06 1.45
CA TYR A 99 -7.44 4.68 1.84
C TYR A 99 -7.73 4.53 3.33
N LYS A 100 -8.42 3.45 3.66
CA LYS A 100 -8.67 3.00 5.03
C LYS A 100 -8.08 1.62 5.23
N ILE A 101 -7.43 1.40 6.35
CA ILE A 101 -6.94 0.08 6.75
C ILE A 101 -8.11 -0.71 7.35
N ILE A 102 -8.32 -1.92 6.84
CA ILE A 102 -9.41 -2.81 7.28
C ILE A 102 -8.89 -4.08 7.95
N GLU A 103 -7.61 -4.39 7.77
CA GLU A 103 -6.94 -5.53 8.39
C GLU A 103 -5.46 -5.21 8.53
N ILE A 104 -4.88 -5.56 9.68
CA ILE A 104 -3.43 -5.54 9.92
C ILE A 104 -3.02 -6.98 10.21
N TYR A 105 -1.97 -7.44 9.55
CA TYR A 105 -1.42 -8.76 9.77
C TYR A 105 -0.64 -8.79 11.08
N ASP A 106 -0.70 -9.92 11.80
CA ASP A 106 0.21 -10.16 12.91
C ASP A 106 1.65 -10.39 12.38
N PRO A 107 2.70 -10.25 13.22
CA PRO A 107 4.08 -10.30 12.75
C PRO A 107 4.48 -11.62 12.07
N GLU A 108 3.94 -12.75 12.52
CA GLU A 108 4.28 -14.05 11.92
C GLU A 108 3.62 -14.17 10.56
N TYR A 109 2.32 -13.90 10.46
CA TYR A 109 1.64 -13.90 9.17
C TYR A 109 2.21 -12.86 8.20
N GLN A 110 2.57 -11.67 8.70
CA GLN A 110 3.23 -10.61 7.93
C GLN A 110 4.51 -11.11 7.26
N LYS A 111 5.33 -11.85 8.00
CA LYS A 111 6.56 -12.45 7.48
C LYS A 111 6.25 -13.50 6.41
N GLN A 112 5.33 -14.42 6.70
CA GLN A 112 4.97 -15.49 5.77
C GLN A 112 4.41 -14.94 4.45
N ILE A 113 3.44 -14.01 4.51
CA ILE A 113 2.85 -13.44 3.31
C ILE A 113 3.88 -12.61 2.53
N THR A 114 4.76 -11.88 3.22
CA THR A 114 5.83 -11.13 2.53
C THR A 114 6.82 -12.06 1.83
N LEU A 115 7.12 -13.23 2.38
CA LEU A 115 8.00 -14.21 1.74
C LEU A 115 7.35 -14.93 0.55
N HIS A 116 6.04 -15.16 0.59
CA HIS A 116 5.34 -15.96 -0.42
C HIS A 116 4.68 -15.15 -1.54
N GLU A 117 4.28 -13.90 -1.29
CA GLU A 117 3.60 -13.05 -2.29
C GLU A 117 4.56 -12.13 -3.04
N THR A 118 5.75 -11.85 -2.48
CA THR A 118 6.74 -11.02 -3.18
C THR A 118 7.49 -11.82 -4.21
N SER A 119 7.80 -11.20 -5.35
CA SER A 119 8.70 -11.80 -6.34
C SER A 119 10.11 -11.97 -5.77
N GLU A 120 10.87 -12.91 -6.35
CA GLU A 120 12.23 -13.21 -5.93
C GLU A 120 13.10 -11.94 -5.87
N GLY A 121 13.78 -11.75 -4.73
CA GLY A 121 14.65 -10.60 -4.49
C GLY A 121 13.93 -9.32 -4.04
N LEU A 122 12.60 -9.26 -4.07
CA LEU A 122 11.84 -8.10 -3.61
C LEU A 122 11.37 -8.22 -2.15
N SER A 123 11.43 -9.39 -1.53
CA SER A 123 11.02 -9.55 -0.13
C SER A 123 11.89 -8.71 0.82
N TYR A 124 11.27 -7.98 1.76
CA TYR A 124 12.00 -7.30 2.84
C TYR A 124 12.79 -8.24 3.74
N PHE A 125 12.40 -9.53 3.80
CA PHE A 125 13.06 -10.53 4.63
C PHE A 125 14.16 -11.33 3.90
N GLN A 126 14.53 -10.93 2.68
CA GLN A 126 15.57 -11.55 1.85
C GLN A 126 16.68 -10.58 1.46
#